data_AF-A0A1Q3SFF3-F1
#
_entry.id   AF-A0A1Q3SFF3-F1
#
_cell.length_a   1.000
_cell.length_b   1.000
_cell.length_c   1.000
_cell.angle_alpha   90.00
_cell.angle_beta   90.00
_cell.angle_gamma   90.00
#
_symmetry.space_group_name_H-M   'P 1'
#
loop_
_entity.id
_entity.type
_entity.pdbx_description
1 polymer ?
#
loop_
_entity_poly.entity_id
_entity_poly.type
_entity_poly.pdbx_seq_one_letter_code
_entity_poly.pdbx_strand_id
1 'polypeptide(L)'
;MSNAIDGIKRAVAGYSKFANESGTHNIEVDYELKPIKLSLLQEWFDVDPEDEDVAARYLINSIEINEEQAKALQPYVIDGVIDLDKYDFRLECYTDE
;
A
#
# COMPACT_ATOMS: atom_id res chain seq x y z
N MET A 1 -20.85 13.13 -9.50
CA MET A 1 -19.43 12.88 -9.86
C MET A 1 -19.17 11.44 -9.53
N SER A 2 -18.84 10.60 -10.51
CA SER A 2 -18.74 9.16 -10.33
C SER A 2 -17.64 8.83 -9.33
N ASN A 3 -18.00 8.15 -8.24
CA ASN A 3 -17.10 7.66 -7.20
C ASN A 3 -16.22 6.54 -7.77
N ALA A 4 -15.21 6.88 -8.58
CA ALA A 4 -14.21 5.92 -9.08
C ALA A 4 -13.36 5.29 -7.95
N ILE A 5 -13.59 5.70 -6.70
CA ILE A 5 -12.92 5.23 -5.49
C ILE A 5 -13.78 4.20 -4.74
N ASP A 6 -15.09 4.14 -5.00
CA ASP A 6 -15.98 3.14 -4.40
C ASP A 6 -15.69 1.78 -5.05
N GLY A 7 -14.93 0.93 -4.36
CA GLY A 7 -14.53 -0.40 -4.83
C GLY A 7 -13.02 -0.65 -4.86
N ILE A 8 -12.19 0.35 -4.55
CA ILE A 8 -10.73 0.15 -4.42
C ILE A 8 -10.41 -0.31 -3.00
N LYS A 9 -9.99 -1.57 -2.87
CA LYS A 9 -9.37 -2.12 -1.67
C LYS A 9 -7.88 -1.83 -1.67
N ARG A 10 -7.32 -1.72 -0.47
CA ARG A 10 -5.89 -1.45 -0.27
C ARG A 10 -5.34 -2.40 0.78
N ALA A 11 -4.12 -2.85 0.56
CA ALA A 11 -3.41 -3.71 1.48
C ALA A 11 -1.95 -3.32 1.57
N VAL A 12 -1.29 -3.77 2.63
CA VAL A 12 0.16 -3.68 2.77
C VAL A 12 0.76 -5.08 2.64
N ALA A 13 1.46 -5.31 1.54
CA ALA A 13 2.12 -6.57 1.24
C ALA A 13 3.55 -6.54 1.79
N GLY A 14 3.87 -7.46 2.69
CA GLY A 14 5.20 -7.63 3.27
C GLY A 14 5.96 -8.73 2.56
N TYR A 15 7.11 -8.38 2.00
CA TYR A 15 8.02 -9.26 1.29
C TYR A 15 9.22 -9.61 2.16
N SER A 16 9.73 -10.84 2.04
CA SER A 16 10.96 -11.23 2.72
C SER A 16 12.11 -10.31 2.31
N LYS A 17 12.83 -9.77 3.30
CA LYS A 17 14.08 -9.01 3.08
C LYS A 17 15.18 -9.83 2.42
N PHE A 18 15.12 -11.15 2.59
CA PHE A 18 16.09 -12.08 2.02
C PHE A 18 15.49 -12.77 0.81
N ALA A 19 16.18 -12.63 -0.32
CA ALA A 19 15.83 -13.36 -1.52
C ALA A 19 16.00 -14.88 -1.29
N ASN A 20 15.11 -15.66 -1.91
CA ASN A 20 15.26 -17.11 -1.99
C ASN A 20 16.41 -17.53 -2.92
N GLU A 21 16.63 -18.84 -3.08
CA GLU A 21 17.70 -19.39 -3.94
C GLU A 21 17.66 -18.91 -5.40
N SER A 22 16.51 -18.43 -5.87
CA SER A 22 16.30 -17.89 -7.23
C SER A 22 16.44 -16.36 -7.31
N GLY A 23 16.79 -15.69 -6.22
CA GLY A 23 16.88 -14.23 -6.17
C GLY A 23 15.52 -13.53 -6.02
N THR A 24 14.44 -14.27 -5.75
CA THR A 24 13.09 -13.72 -5.61
C THR A 24 12.76 -13.41 -4.15
N HIS A 25 12.20 -12.24 -3.91
CA HIS A 25 11.62 -11.85 -2.62
C HIS A 25 10.14 -12.24 -2.63
N ASN A 26 9.79 -13.29 -1.89
CA ASN A 26 8.40 -13.75 -1.83
C ASN A 26 7.57 -12.84 -0.91
N ILE A 27 6.32 -12.62 -1.28
CA ILE A 27 5.31 -12.09 -0.35
C ILE A 27 5.09 -13.12 0.75
N GLU A 28 5.14 -12.68 2.01
CA GLU A 28 4.94 -13.55 3.17
C GLU A 28 3.74 -13.13 4.01
N VAL A 29 3.40 -11.84 3.99
CA VAL A 29 2.23 -11.30 4.70
C VAL A 29 1.51 -10.31 3.80
N ASP A 30 0.20 -10.25 3.95
CA ASP A 30 -0.66 -9.29 3.27
C ASP A 30 -1.74 -8.85 4.26
N TYR A 31 -1.77 -7.55 4.56
CA TYR A 31 -2.72 -7.00 5.54
C TYR A 31 -3.64 -5.99 4.87
N GLU A 32 -4.94 -6.29 4.88
CA GLU A 32 -5.96 -5.35 4.40
C GLU A 32 -5.99 -4.09 5.29
N LEU A 33 -6.23 -2.95 4.65
CA LEU A 33 -6.40 -1.66 5.31
C LEU A 33 -7.89 -1.33 5.46
N LYS A 34 -8.26 -0.77 6.61
CA LYS A 34 -9.52 -0.04 6.80
C LYS A 34 -9.63 1.07 5.74
N PRO A 35 -10.85 1.52 5.39
CA PRO A 35 -11.02 2.63 4.47
C PRO A 35 -10.21 3.88 4.87
N ILE A 36 -9.38 4.38 3.94
CA ILE A 36 -8.54 5.58 4.11
C ILE A 36 -8.95 6.61 3.05
N LYS A 37 -8.97 7.89 3.43
CA LYS A 37 -9.19 8.97 2.47
C LYS A 37 -8.05 9.01 1.47
N LEU A 38 -8.36 9.03 0.18
CA LEU A 38 -7.36 9.10 -0.90
C LEU A 38 -6.41 10.30 -0.72
N SER A 39 -6.92 11.47 -0.32
CA SER A 39 -6.09 12.65 -0.11
C SER A 39 -5.01 12.47 0.96
N LEU A 40 -5.28 11.68 2.01
CA LEU A 40 -4.28 11.37 3.04
C LEU A 40 -3.20 10.45 2.49
N LEU A 41 -3.59 9.46 1.69
CA LEU A 41 -2.63 8.57 1.05
C LEU A 41 -1.78 9.34 0.04
N GLN A 42 -2.38 10.23 -0.75
CA GLN A 42 -1.65 11.08 -1.69
C GLN A 42 -0.61 11.95 -0.96
N GLU A 43 -0.97 12.51 0.20
CA GLU A 43 -0.04 13.26 1.04
C GLU A 43 1.10 12.38 1.60
N TRP A 44 0.79 11.20 2.17
CA TRP A 44 1.81 10.32 2.76
C TRP A 44 2.77 9.69 1.74
N PHE A 45 2.34 9.57 0.49
CA PHE A 45 3.10 8.94 -0.60
C PHE A 45 3.57 9.93 -1.67
N ASP A 46 3.43 11.24 -1.43
CA ASP A 46 3.85 12.31 -2.35
C ASP A 46 3.29 12.14 -3.78
N VAL A 47 2.02 11.78 -3.87
CA VAL A 47 1.31 11.59 -5.15
C VAL A 47 0.60 12.88 -5.53
N ASP A 48 0.85 13.37 -6.76
CA ASP A 48 0.20 14.56 -7.29
C ASP A 48 -1.32 14.31 -7.51
N PRO A 49 -2.21 15.05 -6.83
CA PRO A 49 -3.65 14.93 -7.07
C PRO A 49 -4.09 15.43 -8.45
N GLU A 50 -3.22 16.12 -9.19
CA GLU A 50 -3.46 16.56 -10.56
C GLU A 50 -2.68 15.75 -11.60
N ASP A 51 -2.06 14.62 -11.21
CA ASP A 51 -1.34 13.74 -12.14
C ASP A 51 -2.23 13.36 -13.34
N GLU A 52 -1.65 13.48 -14.54
CA GLU A 52 -2.31 13.13 -15.81
C GLU A 52 -2.61 11.63 -15.88
N ASP A 53 -1.78 10.81 -15.24
CA ASP A 53 -2.03 9.38 -15.08
C ASP A 53 -3.04 9.13 -13.95
N VAL A 54 -4.27 8.83 -14.38
CA VAL A 54 -5.38 8.44 -13.50
C VAL A 54 -5.01 7.23 -12.65
N ALA A 55 -4.20 6.28 -13.15
CA ALA A 55 -3.75 5.15 -12.37
C ALA A 55 -2.80 5.62 -11.26
N ALA A 56 -1.76 6.41 -11.58
CA ALA A 56 -0.86 6.95 -10.56
C ALA A 56 -1.61 7.75 -9.47
N ARG A 57 -2.59 8.56 -9.88
CA ARG A 57 -3.39 9.39 -8.96
C ARG A 57 -4.31 8.60 -8.02
N TYR A 58 -4.94 7.53 -8.51
CA TYR A 58 -6.00 6.81 -7.77
C TYR A 58 -5.57 5.41 -7.26
N LEU A 59 -4.73 4.74 -8.04
CA LEU A 59 -4.16 3.43 -7.80
C LEU A 59 -2.70 3.62 -7.37
N ILE A 60 -2.54 4.00 -6.11
CA ILE A 60 -1.25 4.12 -5.43
C ILE A 60 -0.68 2.70 -5.27
N ASN A 61 -0.16 2.13 -6.35
CA ASN A 61 0.08 0.71 -6.49
C ASN A 61 1.58 0.38 -6.43
N SER A 62 1.92 -0.63 -5.63
CA SER A 62 3.26 -1.13 -5.38
C SER A 62 4.26 -0.01 -5.00
N ILE A 63 3.87 0.93 -4.14
CA ILE A 63 4.81 1.91 -3.59
C ILE A 63 5.45 1.36 -2.32
N GLU A 64 6.77 1.42 -2.26
CA GLU A 64 7.54 1.01 -1.09
C GLU A 64 7.17 1.87 0.13
N ILE A 65 7.04 1.21 1.29
CA ILE A 65 6.65 1.82 2.55
C ILE A 65 7.90 2.03 3.42
N ASN A 66 8.20 3.29 3.71
CA ASN A 66 9.25 3.66 4.67
C ASN A 66 8.73 3.70 6.12
N GLU A 67 9.61 4.04 7.07
CA GLU A 67 9.28 4.07 8.51
C GLU A 67 8.15 5.05 8.88
N GLU A 68 8.11 6.22 8.26
CA GLU A 68 7.09 7.23 8.53
C GLU A 68 5.72 6.78 7.99
N GLN A 69 5.71 6.25 6.77
CA GLN A 69 4.52 5.70 6.12
C GLN A 69 3.99 4.48 6.87
N ALA A 70 4.86 3.59 7.35
CA ALA A 70 4.47 2.45 8.18
C ALA A 70 3.76 2.91 9.45
N LYS A 71 4.30 3.91 10.16
CA LYS A 71 3.68 4.49 11.36
C LYS A 71 2.32 5.12 11.04
N ALA A 72 2.21 5.83 9.91
CA ALA A 72 0.96 6.46 9.48
C ALA A 72 -0.12 5.42 9.11
N LEU A 73 0.26 4.32 8.47
CA LEU A 73 -0.64 3.25 8.05
C LEU A 73 -1.03 2.30 9.19
N GLN A 74 -0.17 2.09 10.19
CA GLN A 74 -0.37 1.12 11.28
C GLN A 74 -1.77 1.16 11.96
N PRO A 75 -2.43 2.32 12.20
CA PRO A 75 -3.79 2.36 12.76
C PRO A 75 -4.90 1.82 11.84
N TYR A 76 -4.63 1.78 10.54
CA TYR A 76 -5.55 1.33 9.51
C TYR A 76 -5.38 -0.15 9.16
N VAL A 77 -4.26 -0.77 9.53
CA VAL A 77 -4.01 -2.21 9.35
C VAL A 77 -5.03 -3.04 10.14
N ILE A 78 -5.64 -4.02 9.47
CA ILE A 78 -6.57 -4.98 10.06
C ILE A 78 -5.77 -6.22 10.50
N ASP A 79 -5.88 -6.59 11.78
CA ASP A 79 -5.32 -7.82 12.36
C ASP A 79 -3.82 -8.10 12.07
N GLY A 80 -3.01 -7.03 11.94
CA GLY A 80 -1.60 -7.14 11.57
C GLY A 80 -0.73 -5.99 12.09
N VAL A 81 0.58 -6.15 11.93
CA VAL A 81 1.61 -5.16 12.29
C VAL A 81 2.59 -5.01 11.14
N ILE A 82 2.85 -3.76 10.73
CA ILE A 82 3.88 -3.42 9.76
C ILE A 82 5.23 -3.46 10.50
N ASP A 83 5.85 -4.63 10.47
CA ASP A 83 7.15 -4.90 11.09
C ASP A 83 8.26 -4.73 10.06
N LEU A 84 8.73 -3.49 9.92
CA LEU A 84 9.82 -3.13 9.00
C LEU A 84 11.16 -3.76 9.36
N ASP A 85 11.31 -4.42 10.51
CA ASP A 85 12.52 -5.21 10.79
C ASP A 85 12.47 -6.55 10.07
N LYS A 86 11.27 -7.15 9.96
CA LYS A 86 11.05 -8.46 9.34
C LYS A 86 10.86 -8.41 7.83
N TYR A 87 10.15 -7.41 7.33
CA TYR A 87 9.72 -7.36 5.92
C TYR A 87 9.98 -6.01 5.28
N ASP A 88 10.14 -6.02 3.97
CA ASP A 88 10.00 -4.82 3.15
C ASP A 88 8.54 -4.74 2.70
N PHE A 89 7.86 -3.63 2.99
CA PHE A 89 6.43 -3.49 2.72
C PHE A 89 6.15 -2.63 1.49
N ARG A 90 5.08 -2.96 0.77
CA ARG A 90 4.53 -2.15 -0.32
C ARG A 90 3.04 -1.92 -0.10
N LEU A 91 2.58 -0.72 -0.46
CA LEU A 91 1.15 -0.44 -0.58
C LEU A 91 0.65 -1.02 -1.89
N GLU A 92 -0.34 -1.90 -1.82
CA GLU A 92 -0.96 -2.52 -2.98
C GLU A 92 -2.42 -2.08 -3.10
N CYS A 93 -2.90 -1.91 -4.32
CA CYS A 93 -4.28 -1.56 -4.62
C CYS A 93 -4.95 -2.65 -5.47
N TYR A 94 -6.18 -3.01 -5.11
CA TYR A 94 -6.98 -3.97 -5.85
C TYR A 94 -8.38 -3.41 -6.07
N THR A 95 -8.93 -3.62 -7.26
CA THR A 95 -10.36 -3.38 -7.52
C THR A 95 -11.14 -4.63 -7.16
N ASP A 96 -12.23 -4.50 -6.40
CA ASP A 96 -13.23 -5.55 -6.38
C ASP A 96 -13.82 -5.68 -7.80
N GLU A 97 -13.64 -6.84 -8.42
CA GLU A 97 -14.32 -7.20 -9.69
C GLU A 97 -15.84 -7.21 -9.55
#